data_AF-A0A6N7H0C6-F1
#
_entry.id   AF-A0A6N7H0C6-F1
#
_cell.length_a   1.000
_cell.length_b   1.000
_cell.length_c   1.000
_cell.angle_alpha   90.00
_cell.angle_beta   90.00
_cell.angle_gamma   90.00
#
_symmetry.space_group_name_H-M   'P 1'
#
loop_
_entity.id
_entity.type
_entity.pdbx_description
1 polymer ?
#
loop_
_entity_poly.entity_id
_entity_poly.type
_entity_poly.pdbx_seq_one_letter_code
_entity_poly.pdbx_strand_id
1 'polypeptide(L)' 'YVCRRWEGMVSAREGQALAWVRPNRLRDYPMPPADVPLISHLTTLL' A
#
# COMPACT_ATOMS: atom_id res chain seq x y z
N TYR A 1 -1.72 -3.14 10.03
CA TYR A 1 -1.11 -4.49 10.01
C TYR A 1 -0.19 -4.61 8.81
N VAL A 2 0.81 -5.50 8.87
CA VAL A 2 1.71 -5.80 7.75
C VAL A 2 1.53 -7.27 7.37
N CYS A 3 1.16 -7.55 6.13
CA CYS A 3 1.03 -8.91 5.60
C CYS A 3 2.23 -9.24 4.72
N ARG A 4 2.96 -10.32 5.05
CA ARG A 4 4.13 -10.79 4.29
C ARG A 4 3.92 -12.13 3.60
N ARG A 5 2.83 -12.83 3.92
CA ARG A 5 2.48 -14.14 3.38
C ARG A 5 0.99 -14.16 3.11
N TRP A 6 0.64 -14.52 1.88
CA TRP A 6 -0.74 -14.72 1.44
C TRP A 6 -0.75 -15.81 0.37
N GLU A 7 -1.93 -16.32 0.06
CA GLU A 7 -2.15 -17.33 -0.96
C GLU A 7 -2.96 -16.75 -2.14
N GLY A 8 -2.69 -17.26 -3.33
CA GLY A 8 -3.34 -16.80 -4.56
C GLY A 8 -2.84 -15.45 -5.06
N MET A 9 -3.57 -14.90 -6.03
CA MET A 9 -3.26 -13.61 -6.67
C MET A 9 -4.14 -12.50 -6.09
N VAL A 10 -3.55 -11.36 -5.77
CA VAL A 10 -4.30 -10.19 -5.27
C VAL A 10 -5.15 -9.61 -6.40
N SER A 11 -6.44 -9.41 -6.13
CA SER A 11 -7.41 -8.84 -7.08
C SER A 11 -8.30 -7.80 -6.41
N ALA A 12 -8.71 -6.78 -7.18
CA ALA A 12 -9.71 -5.81 -6.77
C ALA A 12 -11.10 -6.47 -6.72
N ARG A 13 -11.85 -6.27 -5.63
CA ARG A 13 -13.14 -6.93 -5.39
C ARG A 13 -14.32 -5.97 -5.26
N GLU A 14 -14.05 -4.67 -5.16
CA GLU A 14 -15.03 -3.61 -4.90
C GLU A 14 -14.89 -2.46 -5.92
N GLY A 15 -14.38 -2.75 -7.12
CA GLY A 15 -14.20 -1.77 -8.19
C GLY A 15 -13.02 -0.79 -7.98
N GLN A 16 -12.12 -1.08 -7.04
CA GLN A 16 -10.92 -0.27 -6.81
C GLN A 16 -9.84 -0.53 -7.87
N ALA A 17 -9.05 0.49 -8.18
CA ALA A 17 -7.79 0.31 -8.91
C ALA A 17 -6.73 -0.29 -7.96
N LEU A 18 -5.92 -1.21 -8.48
CA LEU A 18 -4.80 -1.82 -7.73
C LEU A 18 -3.49 -1.50 -8.43
N ALA A 19 -2.49 -1.09 -7.65
CA ALA A 19 -1.13 -0.87 -8.12
C ALA A 19 -0.12 -1.46 -7.12
N TRP A 20 0.88 -2.18 -7.65
CA TRP A 20 2.05 -2.58 -6.87
C TRP A 20 3.09 -1.46 -6.94
N VAL A 21 3.44 -0.90 -5.78
CA VAL A 21 4.25 0.31 -5.69
C VAL A 21 5.45 0.07 -4.78
N ARG A 22 6.63 0.56 -5.17
CA ARG A 22 7.80 0.57 -4.28
C ARG A 22 7.55 1.53 -3.11
N PRO A 23 8.00 1.22 -1.87
CA PRO A 23 7.67 2.05 -0.70
C PRO A 23 8.04 3.54 -0.84
N ASN A 24 9.14 3.86 -1.52
CA ASN A 24 9.59 5.24 -1.75
C ASN A 24 8.72 6.04 -2.73
N ARG A 25 7.78 5.40 -3.45
CA ARG A 25 6.86 6.03 -4.40
C ARG A 25 5.44 6.18 -3.84
N LEU A 26 5.18 5.75 -2.61
CA LEU A 26 3.84 5.81 -2.00
C LEU A 26 3.26 7.23 -1.94
N ARG A 27 4.11 8.27 -1.85
CA ARG A 27 3.68 9.68 -1.81
C ARG A 27 3.14 10.20 -3.13
N ASP A 28 3.42 9.51 -4.23
CA ASP A 28 2.95 9.91 -5.57
C ASP A 28 1.50 9.48 -5.83
N TYR A 29 0.90 8.72 -4.92
CA TYR A 29 -0.45 8.18 -5.03
C TYR A 29 -1.41 8.95 -4.11
N PRO A 30 -2.68 9.13 -4.52
CA PRO A 30 -3.67 9.77 -3.67
C PRO A 30 -3.90 8.92 -2.41
N MET A 31 -3.54 9.48 -1.27
CA MET A 31 -3.72 8.86 0.05
C MET A 31 -4.75 9.64 0.85
N PRO A 32 -5.68 8.97 1.54
CA PRO A 32 -6.53 9.61 2.54
C PRO A 32 -5.68 10.32 3.61
N PRO A 33 -6.13 11.46 4.17
CA PRO A 33 -5.36 12.21 5.18
C PRO A 33 -4.92 11.37 6.39
N ALA A 34 -5.71 10.35 6.75
CA ALA A 34 -5.39 9.43 7.84
C ALA A 34 -4.20 8.49 7.53
N ASP A 35 -3.93 8.22 6.24
CA ASP A 35 -2.91 7.26 5.80
C ASP A 35 -1.57 7.92 5.49
N VAL A 36 -1.56 9.23 5.23
CA VAL A 36 -0.34 10.00 4.95
C VAL A 36 0.75 9.81 6.03
N PRO A 37 0.44 9.84 7.35
CA PRO A 37 1.44 9.60 8.39
C PRO A 37 2.02 8.17 8.38
N LEU A 38 1.28 7.19 7.85
CA LEU A 38 1.71 5.79 7.80
C LEU A 38 2.82 5.57 6.77
N ILE A 39 2.88 6.40 5.72
CA ILE A 39 3.90 6.27 4.66
C ILE A 39 5.32 6.23 5.24
N SER A 40 5.63 7.08 6.22
CA SER A 40 6.94 7.09 6.87
C SER A 40 7.29 5.77 7.52
N HIS A 41 6.31 5.12 8.16
CA HIS A 41 6.48 3.82 8.80
C HIS A 41 6.64 2.71 7.75
N LEU A 42 5.89 2.78 6.65
CA LEU A 42 5.94 1.78 5.57
C LEU A 42 7.26 1.80 4.80
N THR A 43 7.86 2.98 4.60
CA THR A 43 9.15 3.11 3.89
C THR A 43 10.32 2.48 4.66
N THR A 44 10.21 2.30 5.98
CA THR A 44 11.28 1.74 6.83
C THR A 44 11.13 0.24 7.13
N LEU A 45 10.15 -0.46 6.54
CA LEU A 45 9.85 -1.87 6.86
C LEU A 45 10.77 -2.90 6.21
N LEU A 46 11.76 -2.46 5.41
CA LEU A 46 12.67 -3.30 4.62
C LEU A 46 14.09 -3.26 5.19
#